data_AF-A0A933CTX2-F1
#
_entry.id   AF-A0A933CTX2-F1
#
_cell.length_a   1.000
_cell.length_b   1.000
_cell.length_c   1.000
_cell.angle_alpha   90.00
_cell.angle_beta   90.00
_cell.angle_gamma   90.00
#
_symmetry.space_group_name_H-M   'P 1'
#
loop_
_entity.id
_entity.type
_entity.pdbx_description
1 polymer ?
#
loop_
_entity_poly.entity_id
_entity_poly.type
_entity_poly.pdbx_seq_one_letter_code
_entity_poly.pdbx_strand_id
1 'polypeptide(L)'
;MRTVWVEATSERRRMVNPRKAYPVDPGLIPVFDRSGRANLGRAVETAVRVELERRGVSVTYVRTLEGHEVDFLARRAGGETELIQVSADLDDPATREREARALLAAAAEYPGAGLHLITLTPESVQGLPAEIAVHPAARWFLSGEAAGVRT
;
A
#
# COMPACT_ATOMS: atom_id res chain seq x y z
N MET A 1 -8.20 16.75 -0.43
CA MET A 1 -7.32 15.81 -1.17
C MET A 1 -6.02 15.67 -0.43
N ARG A 2 -5.42 14.48 -0.41
CA ARG A 2 -4.12 14.19 0.21
C ARG A 2 -3.16 13.72 -0.86
N THR A 3 -1.90 14.12 -0.75
CA THR A 3 -0.86 13.74 -1.72
C THR A 3 0.21 12.93 -1.03
N VAL A 4 0.55 11.79 -1.62
CA VAL A 4 1.67 10.95 -1.19
C VAL A 4 2.82 11.16 -2.16
N TRP A 5 4.00 11.42 -1.61
CA TRP A 5 5.22 11.61 -2.37
C TRP A 5 5.94 10.28 -2.57
N VAL A 6 6.74 10.21 -3.64
CA VAL A 6 7.69 9.10 -3.80
C VAL A 6 8.72 9.16 -2.67
N GLU A 7 9.05 8.00 -2.10
CA GLU A 7 10.19 7.86 -1.22
C GLU A 7 11.46 8.10 -2.02
N ALA A 8 12.12 9.21 -1.72
CA ALA A 8 13.36 9.61 -2.37
C ALA A 8 14.11 10.61 -1.49
N THR A 9 15.43 10.40 -1.38
CA THR A 9 16.38 11.34 -0.76
C THR A 9 16.72 12.51 -1.69
N SER A 10 16.56 12.35 -3.01
CA SER A 10 16.83 13.39 -4.02
C SER A 10 15.57 14.14 -4.42
N GLU A 11 15.59 15.47 -4.32
CA GLU A 11 14.50 16.33 -4.78
C GLU A 11 14.25 16.21 -6.28
N ARG A 12 15.30 16.02 -7.10
CA ARG A 12 15.15 15.78 -8.55
C ARG A 12 14.31 14.54 -8.82
N ARG A 13 14.52 13.46 -8.05
CA ARG A 13 13.74 12.22 -8.16
C ARG A 13 12.29 12.43 -7.70
N ARG A 14 12.04 13.31 -6.72
CA ARG A 14 10.67 13.72 -6.32
C ARG A 14 9.98 14.58 -7.36
N MET A 15 10.71 15.41 -8.13
CA MET A 15 10.12 16.29 -9.15
C MET A 15 9.70 15.53 -10.42
N VAL A 16 10.46 14.52 -10.83
CA VAL A 16 10.16 13.73 -12.05
C VAL A 16 9.11 12.64 -11.84
N ASN A 17 8.82 12.27 -10.59
CA ASN A 17 7.78 11.31 -10.25
C ASN A 17 6.54 12.04 -9.72
N PRO A 18 5.38 11.93 -10.39
CA PRO A 18 4.18 12.64 -9.98
C PRO A 18 3.68 12.12 -8.62
N ARG A 19 3.15 13.04 -7.79
CA ARG A 19 2.54 12.67 -6.52
C ARG A 19 1.28 11.83 -6.74
N LYS A 20 1.09 10.79 -5.93
CA LYS A 20 -0.20 10.09 -5.88
C LYS A 20 -1.21 10.95 -5.12
N ALA A 21 -2.35 11.23 -5.74
CA ALA A 21 -3.41 12.06 -5.18
C ALA A 21 -4.61 11.20 -4.79
N TYR A 22 -5.01 11.31 -3.53
CA TYR A 22 -6.12 10.54 -2.95
C TYR A 22 -7.20 11.48 -2.42
N PRO A 23 -8.47 11.25 -2.78
CA PRO A 23 -9.55 11.98 -2.14
C PRO A 23 -9.62 11.61 -0.65
N VAL A 24 -10.20 12.50 0.15
CA VAL A 24 -10.41 12.25 1.59
C VAL A 24 -11.51 11.21 1.84
N ASP A 25 -12.32 10.96 0.82
CA ASP A 25 -13.42 10.00 0.81
C ASP A 25 -13.36 9.19 -0.50
N PRO A 26 -13.27 7.84 -0.44
CA PRO A 26 -13.33 6.99 -1.62
C PRO A 26 -14.58 7.19 -2.49
N GLY A 27 -15.71 7.60 -1.90
CA GLY A 27 -16.93 7.96 -2.61
C GLY A 27 -16.77 9.16 -3.56
N LEU A 28 -15.70 9.94 -3.43
CA LEU A 28 -15.35 11.01 -4.36
C LEU A 28 -14.54 10.52 -5.58
N ILE A 29 -14.06 9.28 -5.59
CA ILE A 29 -13.26 8.73 -6.72
C ILE A 29 -14.00 8.85 -8.06
N PRO A 30 -15.30 8.52 -8.18
CA PRO A 30 -16.02 8.67 -9.46
C PRO A 30 -16.10 10.11 -9.98
N VAL A 31 -15.98 11.11 -9.08
CA VAL A 31 -15.95 12.54 -9.47
C VAL A 31 -14.65 12.89 -10.20
N PHE A 32 -13.54 12.26 -9.81
CA PHE A 32 -12.21 12.49 -10.37
C PHE A 32 -11.82 11.47 -11.45
N ASP A 33 -12.43 10.29 -11.46
CA ASP A 33 -12.23 9.23 -12.45
C ASP A 33 -13.51 9.04 -13.28
N ARG A 34 -13.62 9.84 -14.34
CA ARG A 34 -14.80 9.85 -15.24
C ARG A 34 -14.86 8.66 -16.19
N SER A 35 -13.99 7.66 -16.04
CA SER A 35 -13.93 6.48 -16.92
C SER A 35 -15.14 5.55 -16.78
N GLY A 36 -15.92 5.69 -15.69
CA GLY A 36 -17.12 4.88 -15.44
C GLY A 36 -16.83 3.42 -15.05
N ARG A 37 -15.55 3.04 -14.92
CA ARG A 37 -15.15 1.72 -14.42
C ARG A 37 -15.20 1.72 -12.89
N ALA A 38 -15.72 0.64 -12.30
CA ALA A 38 -15.59 0.40 -10.87
C ALA A 38 -14.09 0.25 -10.54
N ASN A 39 -13.47 1.31 -10.01
CA ASN A 39 -12.07 1.30 -9.68
C ASN A 39 -11.86 0.86 -8.22
N LEU A 40 -12.28 -0.37 -7.94
CA LEU A 40 -12.26 -0.94 -6.59
C LEU A 40 -10.84 -0.95 -6.01
N GLY A 41 -9.82 -1.17 -6.85
CA GLY A 41 -8.41 -1.04 -6.48
C GLY A 41 -8.10 0.34 -5.89
N ARG A 42 -8.38 1.42 -6.64
CA ARG A 42 -8.18 2.79 -6.14
C ARG A 42 -9.03 3.11 -4.91
N ALA A 43 -10.23 2.54 -4.79
CA ALA A 43 -11.09 2.75 -3.64
C ALA A 43 -10.49 2.16 -2.36
N VAL A 44 -10.02 0.91 -2.42
CA VAL A 44 -9.36 0.25 -1.28
C VAL A 44 -8.04 0.93 -0.97
N GLU A 45 -7.22 1.25 -1.97
CA GLU A 45 -5.96 1.99 -1.79
C GLU A 45 -6.19 3.34 -1.10
N THR A 46 -7.21 4.09 -1.55
CA THR A 46 -7.61 5.36 -0.91
C THR A 46 -8.06 5.16 0.52
N ALA A 47 -8.87 4.13 0.79
CA ALA A 47 -9.35 3.82 2.14
C ALA A 47 -8.19 3.46 3.07
N VAL A 48 -7.24 2.64 2.61
CA VAL A 48 -6.01 2.29 3.36
C VAL A 48 -5.22 3.56 3.68
N ARG A 49 -5.03 4.46 2.72
CA ARG A 49 -4.33 5.74 2.94
C ARG A 49 -5.04 6.64 3.97
N VAL A 50 -6.37 6.72 3.92
CA VAL A 50 -7.16 7.47 4.91
C VAL A 50 -6.97 6.85 6.30
N GLU A 51 -6.98 5.53 6.39
CA GLU A 51 -6.80 4.83 7.65
C GLU A 51 -5.38 4.99 8.20
N LEU A 52 -4.33 4.96 7.37
CA LEU A 52 -2.95 5.23 7.79
C LEU A 52 -2.81 6.66 8.36
N GLU A 53 -3.47 7.64 7.75
CA GLU A 53 -3.56 9.00 8.29
C GLU A 53 -4.30 9.03 9.64
N ARG A 54 -5.42 8.32 9.77
CA ARG A 54 -6.16 8.20 11.04
C ARG A 54 -5.32 7.59 12.16
N ARG A 55 -4.41 6.66 11.81
CA ARG A 55 -3.43 6.04 12.72
C ARG A 55 -2.23 6.93 13.03
N GLY A 56 -2.14 8.14 12.47
CA GLY A 56 -1.02 9.06 12.68
C GLY A 56 0.30 8.57 12.06
N VAL A 57 0.23 7.72 11.04
CA VAL A 57 1.41 7.15 10.38
C VAL A 57 1.82 8.04 9.22
N SER A 58 3.11 8.31 9.09
CA SER A 58 3.65 9.04 7.93
C SER A 58 3.80 8.10 6.73
N VAL A 59 3.40 8.55 5.55
CA VAL A 59 3.33 7.68 4.36
C VAL A 59 4.00 8.32 3.14
N THR A 60 4.80 7.52 2.44
CA THR A 60 5.32 7.74 1.09
C THR A 60 4.96 6.54 0.22
N TYR A 61 5.12 6.59 -1.11
CA TYR A 61 5.04 5.40 -1.95
C TYR A 61 6.44 5.04 -2.46
N VAL A 62 6.70 3.77 -2.74
CA VAL A 62 8.04 3.32 -3.16
C VAL A 62 8.02 3.03 -4.65
N ARG A 63 9.06 3.49 -5.34
CA ARG A 63 9.41 3.03 -6.69
C ARG A 63 10.84 2.53 -6.68
N THR A 64 10.99 1.21 -6.74
CA THR A 64 12.28 0.51 -6.66
C THR A 64 13.16 0.84 -7.86
N LEU A 65 14.45 0.53 -7.75
CA LEU A 65 15.42 0.68 -8.85
C LEU A 65 15.05 -0.20 -10.06
N GLU A 66 14.43 -1.35 -9.80
CA GLU A 66 13.93 -2.28 -10.83
C GLU A 66 12.61 -1.82 -11.46
N GLY A 67 12.06 -0.70 -11.00
CA GLY A 67 10.84 -0.11 -11.55
C GLY A 67 9.54 -0.67 -10.98
N HIS A 68 9.61 -1.48 -9.91
CA HIS A 68 8.45 -1.93 -9.17
C HIS A 68 7.90 -0.83 -8.27
N GLU A 69 6.59 -0.81 -8.08
CA GLU A 69 5.92 0.17 -7.22
C GLU A 69 5.25 -0.54 -6.05
N VAL A 70 5.44 0.01 -4.85
CA VAL A 70 4.70 -0.39 -3.65
C VAL A 70 3.86 0.80 -3.20
N ASP A 71 2.59 0.57 -2.89
CA ASP A 71 1.61 1.62 -2.66
C ASP A 71 2.00 2.53 -1.49
N PHE A 72 2.42 1.95 -0.36
CA PHE A 72 2.82 2.72 0.81
C PHE A 72 4.08 2.16 1.48
N LEU A 73 5.00 3.07 1.82
CA LEU A 73 5.95 2.93 2.91
C LEU A 73 5.42 3.74 4.09
N ALA A 74 4.96 3.04 5.11
CA ALA A 74 4.43 3.60 6.33
C ALA A 74 5.54 3.66 7.38
N ARG A 75 5.71 4.82 8.04
CA ARG A 75 6.67 4.99 9.14
C ARG A 75 5.96 5.50 10.39
N ARG A 76 6.03 4.68 11.44
CA ARG A 76 5.47 4.96 12.76
C ARG A 76 6.38 5.88 13.55
N ALA A 77 5.84 6.54 14.58
CA ALA A 77 6.61 7.42 15.46
C ALA A 77 7.77 6.69 16.18
N GLY A 78 7.61 5.39 16.45
CA GLY A 78 8.65 4.54 17.04
C GLY A 78 9.79 4.14 16.09
N GLY A 79 9.77 4.57 14.83
CA GLY A 79 10.80 4.26 13.83
C GLY A 79 10.54 2.99 13.02
N GLU A 80 9.57 2.16 13.42
CA GLU A 80 9.12 0.99 12.67
C GLU A 80 8.61 1.39 11.28
N THR A 81 8.99 0.60 10.29
CA THR A 81 8.61 0.78 8.89
C THR A 81 7.84 -0.41 8.36
N GLU A 82 6.79 -0.16 7.60
CA GLU A 82 5.93 -1.16 6.97
C GLU A 82 5.83 -0.84 5.48
N LEU A 83 6.12 -1.83 4.63
CA LEU A 83 5.80 -1.81 3.21
C LEU A 83 4.42 -2.43 3.03
N ILE A 84 3.50 -1.66 2.45
CA ILE A 84 2.09 -2.03 2.33
C ILE A 84 1.70 -1.98 0.86
N GLN A 85 1.33 -3.14 0.32
CA GLN A 85 0.71 -3.28 -0.99
C GLN A 85 -0.79 -3.49 -0.84
N VAL A 86 -1.58 -2.88 -1.70
CA VAL A 86 -3.04 -2.98 -1.67
C VAL A 86 -3.54 -3.58 -2.97
N SER A 87 -4.35 -4.64 -2.88
CA SER A 87 -5.02 -5.22 -4.05
C SER A 87 -6.51 -5.37 -3.81
N ALA A 88 -7.33 -5.06 -4.82
CA ALA A 88 -8.76 -5.37 -4.76
C ALA A 88 -9.05 -6.82 -5.16
N ASP A 89 -8.16 -7.45 -5.93
CA ASP A 89 -8.39 -8.78 -6.50
C ASP A 89 -7.04 -9.48 -6.68
N LEU A 90 -6.96 -10.69 -6.14
CA LEU A 90 -5.81 -11.57 -6.24
C LEU A 90 -6.15 -12.88 -6.94
N ASP A 91 -7.30 -13.03 -7.61
CA ASP A 91 -7.70 -14.30 -8.25
C ASP A 91 -6.78 -14.71 -9.41
N ASP A 92 -6.26 -13.71 -10.13
CA ASP A 92 -5.26 -13.91 -11.19
C ASP A 92 -3.86 -14.22 -10.60
N PRO A 93 -3.27 -15.40 -10.88
CA PRO A 93 -1.93 -15.75 -10.44
C PRO A 93 -0.86 -14.74 -10.88
N ALA A 94 -0.96 -14.18 -12.09
CA ALA A 94 0.02 -13.22 -12.59
C ALA A 94 -0.02 -11.92 -11.77
N THR A 95 -1.21 -11.52 -11.31
CA THR A 95 -1.38 -10.40 -10.39
C THR A 95 -0.73 -10.70 -9.04
N ARG A 96 -0.97 -11.86 -8.44
CA ARG A 96 -0.32 -12.25 -7.16
C ARG A 96 1.20 -12.23 -7.22
N GLU A 97 1.76 -12.83 -8.26
CA GLU A 97 3.22 -12.87 -8.46
C GLU A 97 3.80 -11.46 -8.62
N ARG A 98 3.09 -10.58 -9.34
CA ARG A 98 3.49 -9.17 -9.51
C ARG A 98 3.48 -8.42 -8.18
N GLU A 99 2.39 -8.52 -7.41
CA GLU A 99 2.27 -7.84 -6.11
C GLU A 99 3.34 -8.33 -5.13
N ALA A 100 3.57 -9.64 -5.06
CA ALA A 100 4.61 -10.23 -4.21
C ALA A 100 6.01 -9.76 -4.60
N ARG A 101 6.32 -9.76 -5.90
CA ARG A 101 7.63 -9.33 -6.41
C ARG A 101 7.91 -7.87 -6.10
N ALA A 102 6.90 -7.00 -6.22
CA ALA A 102 7.06 -5.59 -5.90
C ALA A 102 7.41 -5.39 -4.41
N LEU A 103 6.72 -6.09 -3.50
CA LEU A 103 7.02 -6.06 -2.07
C LEU A 103 8.42 -6.58 -1.75
N LEU A 104 8.82 -7.72 -2.33
CA LEU A 104 10.14 -8.32 -2.11
C LEU A 104 11.28 -7.43 -2.63
N ALA A 105 11.10 -6.84 -3.82
CA ALA A 105 12.08 -5.90 -4.39
C ALA A 105 12.23 -4.66 -3.50
N ALA A 106 11.12 -4.13 -2.96
CA ALA A 106 11.18 -3.03 -2.01
C ALA A 106 11.83 -3.46 -0.68
N ALA A 107 11.59 -4.68 -0.17
CA ALA A 107 12.21 -5.17 1.06
C ALA A 107 13.75 -5.15 1.00
N ALA A 108 14.34 -5.39 -0.18
CA ALA A 108 15.78 -5.29 -0.38
C ALA A 108 16.32 -3.86 -0.21
N GLU A 109 15.52 -2.83 -0.52
CA GLU A 109 15.86 -1.42 -0.34
C GLU A 109 15.55 -0.91 1.08
N TYR A 110 14.63 -1.56 1.80
CA TYR A 110 14.22 -1.20 3.17
C TYR A 110 14.37 -2.39 4.16
N PRO A 111 15.60 -2.74 4.55
CA PRO A 111 15.85 -3.87 5.45
C PRO A 111 15.13 -3.70 6.80
N GLY A 112 14.44 -4.75 7.25
CA GLY A 112 13.70 -4.76 8.51
C GLY A 112 12.30 -4.16 8.44
N ALA A 113 11.84 -3.70 7.28
CA ALA A 113 10.45 -3.30 7.09
C ALA A 113 9.52 -4.52 7.10
N GLY A 114 8.39 -4.41 7.81
CA GLY A 114 7.32 -5.40 7.73
C GLY A 114 6.69 -5.42 6.34
N LEU A 115 6.39 -6.59 5.79
CA LEU A 115 5.77 -6.75 4.47
C LEU A 115 4.28 -7.07 4.65
N HIS A 116 3.41 -6.21 4.11
CA HIS A 116 1.97 -6.31 4.28
C HIS A 116 1.27 -6.27 2.92
N LEU A 117 0.40 -7.25 2.66
CA LEU A 117 -0.53 -7.23 1.54
C LEU A 117 -1.96 -7.12 2.07
N ILE A 118 -2.64 -6.01 1.77
CA ILE A 118 -4.03 -5.78 2.16
C ILE A 118 -4.91 -6.10 0.95
N THR A 119 -5.88 -7.00 1.11
CA THR A 119 -6.71 -7.46 -0.02
C THR A 119 -8.19 -7.67 0.31
N LEU A 120 -9.06 -7.55 -0.69
CA LEU A 120 -10.47 -7.95 -0.61
C LEU A 120 -10.71 -9.44 -0.85
N THR A 121 -9.77 -10.15 -1.47
CA THR A 121 -9.86 -11.59 -1.81
C THR A 121 -8.76 -12.39 -1.07
N PRO A 122 -8.77 -12.41 0.28
CA PRO A 122 -7.73 -13.08 1.08
C PRO A 122 -7.67 -14.60 0.89
N GLU A 123 -8.71 -15.22 0.36
CA GLU A 123 -8.76 -16.65 0.03
C GLU A 123 -7.84 -17.03 -1.14
N SER A 124 -7.52 -16.06 -2.01
CA SER A 124 -6.79 -16.30 -3.26
C SER A 124 -5.27 -16.23 -3.08
N VAL A 125 -4.76 -16.19 -1.86
CA VAL A 125 -3.36 -15.82 -1.53
C VAL A 125 -2.34 -16.97 -1.61
N GLN A 126 -2.76 -18.10 -2.18
CA GLN A 126 -1.91 -19.30 -2.29
C GLN A 126 -0.65 -19.00 -3.11
N GLY A 127 0.51 -19.47 -2.61
CA GLY A 127 1.81 -19.30 -3.27
C GLY A 127 2.54 -18.00 -2.95
N LEU A 128 1.99 -17.14 -2.07
CA LEU A 128 2.72 -15.97 -1.58
C LEU A 128 3.85 -16.39 -0.61
N PRO A 129 5.01 -15.68 -0.65
CA PRO A 129 6.09 -15.86 0.32
C PRO A 129 5.62 -15.71 1.76
N ALA A 130 6.13 -16.56 2.67
CA ALA A 130 5.74 -16.58 4.08
C ALA A 130 6.07 -15.29 4.85
N GLU A 131 7.01 -14.50 4.34
CA GLU A 131 7.42 -13.20 4.90
C GLU A 131 6.36 -12.11 4.67
N ILE A 132 5.46 -12.27 3.70
CA ILE A 132 4.40 -11.32 3.40
C ILE A 132 3.18 -11.63 4.28
N ALA A 133 2.92 -10.74 5.25
CA ALA A 133 1.72 -10.82 6.06
C ALA A 133 0.50 -10.37 5.24
N VAL A 134 -0.45 -11.28 5.02
CA VAL A 134 -1.66 -10.98 4.27
C VAL A 134 -2.82 -10.60 5.20
N HIS A 135 -3.51 -9.51 4.88
CA HIS A 135 -4.58 -8.96 5.68
C HIS A 135 -5.87 -8.86 4.86
N PRO A 136 -6.96 -9.52 5.27
CA PRO A 136 -8.28 -9.18 4.78
C PRO A 136 -8.58 -7.71 5.08
N ALA A 137 -8.87 -6.90 4.06
CA ALA A 137 -9.01 -5.45 4.21
C ALA A 137 -10.02 -5.08 5.30
N ALA A 138 -11.19 -5.77 5.32
CA ALA A 138 -12.21 -5.56 6.34
C ALA A 138 -11.67 -5.77 7.77
N ARG A 139 -10.86 -6.82 8.01
CA ARG A 139 -10.26 -7.06 9.33
C ARG A 139 -9.19 -6.03 9.65
N TRP A 140 -8.38 -5.65 8.67
CA TRP A 140 -7.33 -4.64 8.85
C TRP A 140 -7.89 -3.27 9.22
N PHE A 141 -9.03 -2.86 8.63
CA PHE A 141 -9.70 -1.61 8.99
C PHE A 141 -10.27 -1.63 10.42
N LEU A 142 -10.71 -2.80 10.89
CA LEU A 142 -11.31 -2.97 12.23
C LEU A 142 -10.30 -3.22 13.34
N SER A 143 -9.09 -3.69 13.01
CA SER A 143 -8.00 -3.81 13.98
C SER A 143 -7.50 -2.41 14.32
N GLY A 144 -8.10 -1.80 15.35
CA GLY A 144 -7.82 -0.45 15.82
C GLY A 144 -6.42 -0.25 16.44
N GLU A 145 -5.55 -1.24 16.35
CA GLU A 145 -4.17 -1.16 16.79
C GLU A 145 -3.22 -1.32 15.59
N ALA A 146 -2.22 -0.45 15.56
CA ALA A 146 -0.97 -0.71 14.86
C ALA A 146 -0.57 -2.17 15.08
N ALA A 147 -0.36 -2.93 14.00
CA ALA A 147 0.10 -4.31 14.08
C ALA A 147 1.50 -4.33 14.70
N GLY A 148 1.59 -4.36 16.03
CA GLY A 148 2.85 -4.08 16.71
C GLY A 148 2.79 -4.08 18.24
N VAL A 149 2.04 -4.98 18.88
CA VAL A 149 2.38 -5.45 20.24
C VAL A 149 2.10 -6.95 20.31
N ARG A 150 3.16 -7.74 20.16
CA ARG A 150 3.15 -9.11 20.69
C ARG A 150 3.43 -8.98 22.19
N THR A 151 2.43 -9.26 23.01
CA THR A 151 2.65 -9.54 24.44
C THR A 151 3.24 -10.94 24.60
#